data_AF-A0A849V4B5-F1
#
_entry.id   AF-A0A849V4B5-F1
#
_cell.length_a   1.000
_cell.length_b   1.000
_cell.length_c   1.000
_cell.angle_alpha   90.00
_cell.angle_beta   90.00
_cell.angle_gamma   90.00
#
_symmetry.space_group_name_H-M   'P 1'
#
loop_
_entity.id
_entity.type
_entity.pdbx_description
1 polymer ?
#
loop_
_entity_poly.entity_id
_entity_poly.type
_entity_poly.pdbx_seq_one_letter_code
_entity_poly.pdbx_strand_id
1 'polypeptide(L)' 'MSDIYHAGNRELQDHFDSRKLADRVNDIIVHDRISDEERTFIESRDLFFISTVDDQGRPTVS' A
#
# COMPACT_ATOMS: atom_id res chain seq x y z
N MET A 1 7.85 -9.44 8.71
CA MET A 1 6.90 -8.41 8.22
C MET A 1 5.55 -9.07 8.06
N SER A 2 4.48 -8.40 8.49
CA SER A 2 3.13 -8.79 8.07
C SER A 2 3.01 -8.43 6.59
N ASP A 3 2.56 -9.36 5.75
CA ASP A 3 2.23 -9.07 4.35
C ASP A 3 1.18 -7.95 4.32
N ILE A 4 1.46 -6.84 3.62
CA ILE A 4 0.51 -5.72 3.50
C ILE A 4 -0.63 -6.02 2.53
N TYR A 5 -0.53 -7.10 1.75
CA TYR A 5 -1.53 -7.43 0.75
C TYR A 5 -2.60 -8.38 1.29
N HIS A 6 -3.86 -7.99 1.18
CA HIS A 6 -5.00 -8.87 1.42
C HIS A 6 -5.15 -9.93 0.31
N ALA A 7 -5.97 -10.96 0.58
CA ALA A 7 -6.22 -12.05 -0.38
C ALA A 7 -6.69 -11.54 -1.76
N GLY A 8 -7.61 -10.57 -1.80
CA GLY A 8 -8.06 -9.97 -3.05
C GLY A 8 -6.96 -9.24 -3.83
N ASN A 9 -6.02 -8.59 -3.12
CA ASN A 9 -4.85 -8.00 -3.76
C ASN A 9 -3.96 -9.08 -4.40
N ARG A 10 -3.80 -10.23 -3.72
CA ARG A 10 -3.02 -11.37 -4.25
C ARG A 10 -3.68 -12.02 -5.46
N GLU A 11 -4.99 -12.18 -5.46
CA GLU A 11 -5.73 -12.70 -6.61
C GLU A 11 -5.53 -11.83 -7.86
N LEU A 12 -5.64 -10.50 -7.71
CA LEU A 12 -5.37 -9.58 -8.81
C LEU A 12 -3.91 -9.62 -9.25
N GLN A 13 -2.97 -9.69 -8.31
CA GLN A 13 -1.55 -9.79 -8.63
C GLN A 13 -1.21 -11.06 -9.41
N ASP A 14 -1.79 -12.20 -9.03
CA ASP A 14 -1.63 -13.46 -9.76
C ASP A 14 -2.30 -13.38 -11.14
N HIS A 15 -3.49 -12.79 -11.23
CA HIS A 15 -4.21 -12.61 -12.48
C HIS A 15 -3.44 -11.76 -13.51
N PHE A 16 -2.75 -10.71 -13.03
CA PHE A 16 -1.96 -9.80 -13.86
C PHE A 16 -0.45 -10.10 -13.87
N ASP A 17 -0.02 -11.26 -13.34
CA ASP A 17 1.39 -11.67 -13.23
C ASP A 17 2.33 -10.62 -12.60
N SER A 18 1.83 -9.92 -11.58
CA SER A 18 2.54 -8.85 -10.86
C SER A 18 2.94 -9.24 -9.44
N ARG A 19 2.73 -10.50 -9.02
CA ARG A 19 3.03 -10.97 -7.67
C ARG A 19 4.47 -10.71 -7.23
N LYS A 20 5.44 -10.99 -8.12
CA LYS A 20 6.87 -10.75 -7.85
C LYS A 20 7.19 -9.27 -7.62
N LEU A 21 6.49 -8.38 -8.33
CA LEU A 21 6.64 -6.95 -8.15
C LEU A 21 6.08 -6.52 -6.79
N ALA A 22 4.90 -7.02 -6.44
CA ALA A 22 4.28 -6.75 -5.15
C ALA A 22 5.17 -7.22 -3.99
N ASP A 23 5.73 -8.43 -4.07
CA ASP A 23 6.64 -8.95 -3.05
C ASP A 23 7.87 -8.04 -2.89
N ARG A 24 8.43 -7.56 -4.01
CA ARG A 24 9.58 -6.65 -3.99
C ARG A 24 9.25 -5.27 -3.41
N VAL A 25 8.03 -4.77 -3.63
CA VAL A 25 7.54 -3.53 -3.00
C VAL A 25 7.45 -3.73 -1.49
N ASN A 26 6.84 -4.84 -1.05
CA ASN A 26 6.73 -5.15 0.38
C ASN A 26 8.10 -5.26 1.07
N ASP A 27 9.09 -5.86 0.40
CA ASP A 27 10.39 -6.09 1.02
C ASP A 27 11.29 -4.84 1.06
N ILE A 28 11.16 -3.94 0.08
CA ILE A 28 12.10 -2.82 -0.10
C ILE A 28 11.49 -1.49 0.35
N ILE A 29 10.20 -1.29 0.15
CA ILE A 29 9.54 0.02 0.33
C ILE A 29 8.77 0.07 1.64
N VAL A 30 8.13 -1.03 2.04
CA VAL A 30 7.29 -1.04 3.23
C VAL A 30 8.14 -1.15 4.49
N HIS A 31 7.92 -0.23 5.41
CA HIS A 31 8.54 -0.23 6.74
C HIS A 31 7.51 0.16 7.80
N ASP A 32 7.83 -0.10 9.07
CA ASP A 32 6.91 0.05 10.20
C ASP A 32 6.85 1.49 10.74
N ARG A 33 7.72 2.39 10.26
CA ARG A 33 7.90 3.74 10.82
C ARG A 33 8.19 4.75 9.74
N ILE A 34 7.38 5.80 9.71
CA ILE A 34 7.62 6.99 8.89
C ILE A 34 9.03 7.53 9.16
N SER A 35 9.86 7.54 8.12
CA SER A 35 11.21 8.09 8.12
C SER A 35 11.18 9.63 8.19
N ASP A 36 12.33 10.24 8.47
CA ASP A 36 12.43 11.71 8.55
C ASP A 36 12.15 12.39 7.19
N GLU A 37 12.51 11.75 6.08
CA GLU A 37 12.23 12.23 4.73
C GLU A 37 10.72 12.21 4.44
N GLU A 38 10.05 11.08 4.72
CA GLU A 38 8.60 10.95 4.56
C GLU A 38 7.85 11.90 5.49
N ARG A 39 8.32 12.08 6.74
CA ARG A 39 7.73 13.04 7.67
C ARG A 39 7.80 14.45 7.11
N THR A 40 8.99 14.88 6.68
CA THR A 40 9.19 16.22 6.10
C THR A 40 8.28 16.43 4.89
N PHE A 41 8.15 15.41 4.04
CA PHE A 41 7.23 15.46 2.91
C PHE A 41 5.77 15.58 3.36
N ILE A 42 5.32 14.78 4.32
CA ILE A 42 3.95 14.78 4.82
C ILE A 42 3.61 16.14 5.46
N GLU A 43 4.47 16.66 6.31
CA GLU A 43 4.25 17.94 6.99
C GLU A 43 4.19 19.14 6.02
N SER A 44 4.70 18.98 4.79
CA SER A 44 4.67 20.02 3.75
C SER A 44 3.38 20.08 2.91
N ARG A 45 2.41 19.18 3.12
CA ARG A 45 1.18 19.13 2.32
C ARG A 45 -0.05 19.56 3.11
N ASP A 46 -0.89 20.35 2.47
CA ASP A 46 -2.15 20.84 3.07
C ASP A 46 -3.30 19.82 3.00
N LEU A 47 -3.18 18.78 2.16
CA LEU A 47 -4.21 17.77 1.94
C LEU A 47 -3.60 16.44 1.47
N PHE A 48 -4.23 15.33 1.86
CA PHE A 48 -3.93 13.98 1.39
C PHE A 48 -5.19 13.28 0.91
N PHE A 49 -5.03 12.34 -0.01
CA PHE A 49 -6.06 11.38 -0.38
C PHE A 49 -5.70 10.03 0.21
N ILE A 50 -6.64 9.40 0.90
CA ILE A 50 -6.47 8.07 1.46
C ILE A 50 -7.46 7.14 0.79
N SER A 51 -6.94 6.04 0.25
CA SER A 51 -7.77 4.97 -0.31
C SER A 51 -7.87 3.83 0.69
N THR A 52 -9.10 3.39 0.96
CA THR A 52 -9.38 2.21 1.81
C THR A 52 -10.25 1.24 1.03
N VAL A 53 -10.25 -0.02 1.45
CA VAL A 53 -11.05 -1.08 0.84
C VAL A 53 -11.82 -1.80 1.95
N ASP A 54 -13.11 -2.02 1.74
CA ASP A 54 -13.93 -2.81 2.67
C ASP A 54 -13.67 -4.32 2.54
N ASP A 55 -14.36 -5.11 3.36
CA ASP A 55 -14.28 -6.57 3.35
C ASP A 55 -14.81 -7.22 2.07
N GLN A 56 -15.59 -6.48 1.26
CA GLN A 56 -16.11 -6.91 -0.04
C GLN A 56 -15.21 -6.50 -1.21
N GLY A 57 -14.05 -5.89 -0.94
CA GLY A 57 -13.13 -5.45 -1.98
C GLY A 57 -13.53 -4.14 -2.67
N ARG A 58 -14.44 -3.36 -2.10
CA ARG A 58 -14.89 -2.09 -2.70
C ARG A 58 -14.01 -0.93 -2.25
N PRO A 59 -13.37 -0.21 -3.18
CA PRO A 59 -12.51 0.91 -2.82
C PRO A 59 -13.33 2.17 -2.52
N THR A 60 -12.88 2.94 -1.53
CA THR A 60 -13.32 4.33 -1.26
C THR A 60 -12.10 5.23 -1.16
N VAL A 61 -12.22 6.45 -1.68
CA VAL A 61 -11.21 7.51 -1.54
C VAL A 61 -11.82 8.75 -0.90
N SER A 62 -11.08 9.34 0.04
CA SER A 62 -11.43 10.60 0.72
C SER A 62 -10.21 11.47 0.89
#